data_AF-A0A424K7J8-F1
#
_entry.id   AF-A0A424K7J8-F1
#
_cell.length_a   1.000
_cell.length_b   1.000
_cell.length_c   1.000
_cell.angle_alpha   90.00
_cell.angle_beta   90.00
_cell.angle_gamma   90.00
#
_symmetry.space_group_name_H-M   'P 1'
#
loop_
_entity.id
_entity.type
_entity.pdbx_description
1 polymer ?
#
loop_
_entity_poly.entity_id
_entity_poly.type
_entity_poly.pdbx_seq_one_letter_code
_entity_poly.pdbx_strand_id
1 'polypeptide(L)'
;MKSGPRVPVWATTLGWCLAILFLGSYFFVAHAVMRGLVPTFGWDAGDLATATFGTVAMGLGVVWFVALAELPEIWYLHRRPPRLMRQGRCPACGHPIREAGVDRCGECGIDASWLPTPYVFGWKAARRFTVALILGFLCGVLAAEVSIAVDELRMRSIIENTKSQKDGIASNNSDLKITFTRAWPASFSRVGWTTTDGFQPERIFGP
;
A
#
# COMPACT_ATOMS: atom_id res chain seq x y z
N MET A 1 36.00 -8.60 -18.10
CA MET A 1 35.64 -7.86 -16.87
C MET A 1 34.43 -8.54 -16.25
N LYS A 2 34.58 -9.22 -15.09
CA LYS A 2 33.42 -9.80 -14.38
C LYS A 2 32.55 -8.65 -13.89
N SER A 3 31.25 -8.70 -14.18
CA SER A 3 30.28 -7.73 -13.67
C SER A 3 30.37 -7.68 -12.15
N GLY A 4 30.52 -6.48 -11.58
CA GLY A 4 30.57 -6.29 -10.13
C GLY A 4 29.37 -6.91 -9.40
N PRO A 5 29.43 -7.05 -8.06
CA PRO A 5 28.37 -7.67 -7.27
C PRO A 5 27.03 -6.99 -7.54
N ARG A 6 26.00 -7.79 -7.79
CA ARG A 6 24.63 -7.35 -8.06
C ARG A 6 23.73 -7.80 -6.93
N VAL A 7 22.67 -7.02 -6.69
CA VAL A 7 21.58 -7.44 -5.80
C VAL A 7 20.93 -8.70 -6.41
N PRO A 8 20.70 -9.76 -5.63
CA PRO A 8 20.03 -10.95 -6.14
C PRO A 8 18.60 -10.61 -6.59
N VAL A 9 18.20 -11.13 -7.75
CA VAL A 9 16.91 -10.80 -8.39
C VAL A 9 15.73 -11.05 -7.46
N TRP A 10 15.74 -12.17 -6.73
CA TRP A 10 14.67 -12.52 -5.78
C TRP A 10 14.50 -11.47 -4.66
N ALA A 11 15.59 -10.85 -4.20
CA ALA A 11 15.53 -9.84 -3.14
C ALA A 11 14.99 -8.53 -3.69
N THR A 12 15.32 -8.20 -4.94
CA THR A 12 14.72 -7.07 -5.65
C THR A 12 13.24 -7.28 -5.85
N THR A 13 12.81 -8.43 -6.39
CA THR A 13 11.38 -8.73 -6.60
C THR A 13 10.61 -8.72 -5.29
N LEU A 14 11.14 -9.34 -4.23
CA LEU A 14 10.53 -9.31 -2.90
C LEU A 14 10.38 -7.87 -2.39
N GLY A 15 11.43 -7.05 -2.51
CA GLY A 15 11.39 -5.65 -2.11
C GLY A 15 10.32 -4.84 -2.86
N TRP A 16 10.19 -5.06 -4.18
CA TRP A 16 9.14 -4.44 -4.98
C TRP A 16 7.74 -4.88 -4.57
N CYS A 17 7.51 -6.18 -4.40
CA CYS A 17 6.21 -6.70 -3.97
C CYS A 17 5.82 -6.15 -2.60
N LEU A 18 6.75 -6.13 -1.64
CA LEU A 18 6.51 -5.58 -0.31
C LEU A 18 6.25 -4.08 -0.35
N ALA A 19 7.00 -3.32 -1.15
CA ALA A 19 6.79 -1.88 -1.30
C ALA A 19 5.41 -1.57 -1.90
N ILE A 20 5.04 -2.24 -2.99
CA ILE A 20 3.73 -2.06 -3.63
C ILE A 20 2.61 -2.49 -2.69
N LEU A 21 2.76 -3.62 -1.98
CA LEU A 21 1.76 -4.08 -1.02
C LEU A 21 1.58 -3.10 0.13
N PHE A 22 2.69 -2.62 0.71
CA PHE A 22 2.66 -1.62 1.78
C PHE A 22 1.98 -0.32 1.31
N LEU A 23 2.43 0.24 0.18
CA LEU A 23 1.85 1.46 -0.39
C LEU A 23 0.38 1.27 -0.77
N GLY A 24 0.05 0.13 -1.37
CA GLY A 24 -1.31 -0.24 -1.74
C GLY A 24 -2.23 -0.34 -0.52
N SER A 25 -1.79 -1.02 0.54
CA SER A 25 -2.55 -1.10 1.80
C SER A 25 -2.72 0.27 2.47
N TYR A 26 -1.69 1.12 2.43
CA TYR A 26 -1.75 2.48 2.95
C TYR A 26 -2.78 3.33 2.19
N PHE A 27 -2.68 3.36 0.86
CA PHE A 27 -3.60 4.12 0.01
C PHE A 27 -5.02 3.55 0.03
N PHE A 28 -5.18 2.23 0.16
CA PHE A 28 -6.47 1.62 0.42
C PHE A 28 -7.13 2.20 1.67
N VAL A 29 -6.40 2.22 2.80
CA VAL A 29 -6.94 2.77 4.05
C VAL A 29 -7.21 4.26 3.93
N ALA A 30 -6.25 5.04 3.45
CA ALA A 30 -6.41 6.48 3.29
C ALA A 30 -7.61 6.81 2.38
N HIS A 31 -7.74 6.13 1.25
CA HIS A 31 -8.83 6.37 0.31
C HIS A 31 -10.19 5.98 0.88
N ALA A 32 -10.30 4.83 1.53
CA ALA A 32 -11.54 4.40 2.16
C ALA A 32 -11.95 5.32 3.32
N VAL A 33 -10.99 5.84 4.11
CA VAL A 33 -11.25 6.86 5.14
C VAL A 33 -11.75 8.15 4.50
N MET A 34 -11.10 8.63 3.43
CA MET A 34 -11.54 9.83 2.71
C MET A 34 -12.94 9.66 2.11
N ARG A 35 -13.25 8.50 1.53
CA ARG A 35 -14.61 8.15 1.08
C ARG A 35 -15.62 8.05 2.22
N GLY A 36 -15.20 7.67 3.42
CA GLY A 36 -16.05 7.68 4.61
C GLY A 36 -16.34 9.08 5.16
N LEU A 37 -15.43 10.03 4.95
CA LEU A 37 -15.56 11.44 5.33
C LEU A 37 -16.40 12.24 4.34
N VAL A 38 -16.32 11.90 3.05
CA VAL A 38 -17.19 12.48 2.02
C VAL A 38 -18.55 11.79 2.13
N PRO A 39 -19.62 12.51 2.49
CA PRO A 39 -20.88 11.90 2.89
C PRO A 39 -21.70 11.49 1.67
N THR A 40 -21.23 10.51 0.89
CA THR A 40 -21.91 10.14 -0.37
C THR A 40 -21.97 8.64 -0.61
N PHE A 41 -23.03 8.24 -1.31
CA PHE A 41 -23.38 6.87 -1.63
C PHE A 41 -23.50 6.74 -3.15
N GLY A 42 -22.80 5.77 -3.74
CA GLY A 42 -22.72 5.58 -5.18
C GLY A 42 -21.52 6.26 -5.86
N TRP A 43 -21.57 6.28 -7.20
CA TRP A 43 -20.53 6.81 -8.08
C TRP A 43 -20.87 8.24 -8.51
N ASP A 44 -20.41 9.22 -7.75
CA ASP A 44 -20.32 10.61 -8.19
C ASP A 44 -18.86 10.97 -8.48
N ALA A 45 -18.61 11.53 -9.65
CA ALA A 45 -17.28 11.94 -10.09
C ALA A 45 -16.69 13.05 -9.20
N GLY A 46 -17.53 13.94 -8.66
CA GLY A 46 -17.08 15.02 -7.77
C GLY A 46 -16.53 14.49 -6.45
N ASP A 47 -17.17 13.47 -5.90
CA ASP A 47 -16.76 12.85 -4.64
C ASP A 47 -15.52 12.00 -4.81
N LEU A 48 -15.46 11.26 -5.92
CA LEU A 48 -14.27 10.50 -6.27
C LEU A 48 -13.07 11.43 -6.40
N ALA A 49 -13.23 12.59 -7.06
CA ALA A 49 -12.17 13.59 -7.17
C ALA A 49 -11.75 14.15 -5.79
N THR A 50 -12.72 14.47 -4.93
CA THR A 50 -12.45 14.99 -3.58
C THR A 50 -11.75 13.98 -2.69
N ALA A 51 -12.22 12.72 -2.69
CA ALA A 51 -11.60 11.63 -1.94
C ALA A 51 -10.19 11.32 -2.47
N THR A 52 -10.01 11.34 -3.78
CA THR A 52 -8.70 11.15 -4.43
C THR A 52 -7.74 12.27 -4.04
N PHE A 53 -8.18 13.53 -4.07
CA PHE A 53 -7.37 14.67 -3.64
C PHE A 53 -6.94 14.54 -2.17
N GLY A 54 -7.86 14.21 -1.26
CA GLY A 54 -7.51 13.97 0.14
C GLY A 54 -6.55 12.80 0.32
N THR A 55 -6.70 11.74 -0.48
CA THR A 55 -5.78 10.58 -0.47
C THR A 55 -4.36 10.99 -0.87
N VAL A 56 -4.23 11.84 -1.90
CA VAL A 56 -2.94 12.39 -2.33
C VAL A 56 -2.34 13.28 -1.24
N ALA A 57 -3.14 14.12 -0.59
CA ALA A 57 -2.69 14.96 0.51
C ALA A 57 -2.15 14.13 1.69
N MET A 58 -2.85 13.05 2.08
CA MET A 58 -2.36 12.11 3.10
C MET A 58 -1.08 11.40 2.65
N GLY A 59 -0.98 11.07 1.35
CA GLY A 59 0.19 10.44 0.73
C GLY A 59 1.48 11.25 0.78
N LEU A 60 1.44 12.57 1.05
CA LEU A 60 2.65 13.39 1.16
C LEU A 60 3.60 12.90 2.26
N GLY A 61 3.06 12.35 3.36
CA GLY A 61 3.88 11.76 4.42
C GLY A 61 4.66 10.53 3.95
N VAL A 62 4.15 9.82 2.95
CA VAL A 62 4.75 8.58 2.46
C VAL A 62 6.03 8.85 1.65
N VAL A 63 6.20 10.05 1.12
CA VAL A 63 7.40 10.47 0.37
C VAL A 63 8.66 10.34 1.22
N TRP A 64 8.56 10.44 2.54
CA TRP A 64 9.71 10.23 3.43
C TRP A 64 10.22 8.78 3.46
N PHE A 65 9.43 7.82 2.96
CA PHE A 65 9.83 6.42 2.86
C PHE A 65 10.60 6.05 1.58
N VAL A 66 11.04 7.02 0.76
CA VAL A 66 11.84 6.73 -0.45
C VAL A 66 13.06 5.86 -0.13
N ALA A 67 13.68 6.05 1.03
CA ALA A 67 14.82 5.25 1.48
C ALA A 67 14.49 3.75 1.65
N LEU A 68 13.23 3.38 1.90
CA LEU A 68 12.81 1.97 2.01
C LEU A 68 12.88 1.23 0.66
N ALA A 69 12.67 1.93 -0.46
CA ALA A 69 12.76 1.31 -1.79
C ALA A 69 14.19 0.88 -2.16
N GLU A 70 15.20 1.52 -1.57
CA GLU A 70 16.61 1.21 -1.78
C GLU A 70 17.19 0.25 -0.73
N LEU A 71 16.38 -0.20 0.23
CA LEU A 71 16.83 -1.03 1.34
C LEU A 71 17.51 -2.33 0.88
N PRO A 72 17.06 -3.06 -0.16
CA PRO A 72 17.78 -4.20 -0.70
C PRO A 72 19.16 -3.82 -1.27
N GLU A 73 19.26 -2.69 -1.97
CA GLU A 73 20.51 -2.23 -2.57
C GLU A 73 21.50 -1.79 -1.48
N ILE A 74 21.03 -0.99 -0.51
CA ILE A 74 21.79 -0.59 0.68
C ILE A 74 22.29 -1.82 1.45
N TRP A 75 21.43 -2.82 1.64
CA TRP A 75 21.80 -4.02 2.38
C TRP A 75 22.86 -4.84 1.65
N TYR A 76 22.60 -5.25 0.41
CA TYR A 76 23.46 -6.19 -0.31
C TYR A 76 24.74 -5.55 -0.84
N LEU A 77 24.68 -4.27 -1.25
CA LEU A 77 25.84 -3.58 -1.82
C LEU A 77 26.63 -2.79 -0.79
N HIS A 78 26.03 -2.24 0.27
CA HIS A 78 26.77 -1.32 1.16
C HIS A 78 26.93 -1.82 2.60
N ARG A 79 25.94 -2.53 3.17
CA ARG A 79 26.00 -3.03 4.57
C ARG A 79 26.57 -4.43 4.70
N ARG A 80 26.24 -5.35 3.79
CA ARG A 80 26.70 -6.75 3.81
C ARG A 80 28.20 -6.89 3.54
N PRO A 81 28.80 -6.19 2.54
CA PRO A 81 30.21 -6.42 2.21
C PRO A 81 31.19 -6.09 3.34
N PRO A 82 31.08 -4.94 4.06
CA PRO A 82 31.96 -4.66 5.20
C PRO A 82 31.82 -5.68 6.33
N ARG A 83 30.60 -6.23 6.54
CA ARG A 83 30.36 -7.27 7.55
C ARG A 83 31.04 -8.58 7.18
N LEU A 84 30.96 -9.00 5.92
CA LEU A 84 31.63 -10.21 5.44
C LEU A 84 33.15 -10.08 5.50
N MET A 85 33.68 -8.91 5.15
CA MET A 85 35.11 -8.64 5.23
C MET A 85 35.64 -8.74 6.67
N ARG A 86 34.90 -8.21 7.66
CA ARG A 86 35.22 -8.39 9.09
C ARG A 86 35.20 -9.85 9.56
N GLN A 87 34.50 -10.72 8.84
CA GLN A 87 34.42 -12.16 9.12
C GLN A 87 35.47 -12.97 8.34
N GLY A 88 36.40 -12.32 7.62
CA GLY A 88 37.38 -13.01 6.76
C GLY A 88 36.75 -13.67 5.52
N ARG A 89 35.58 -13.20 5.10
CA ARG A 89 34.84 -13.72 3.93
C ARG A 89 34.88 -12.73 2.79
N CYS A 90 34.79 -13.24 1.57
CA CYS A 90 34.73 -12.41 0.38
C CYS A 90 33.51 -11.47 0.42
N PRO A 91 33.69 -10.15 0.21
CA PRO A 91 32.62 -9.15 0.26
C PRO A 91 31.53 -9.38 -0.80
N ALA A 92 31.86 -10.02 -1.93
CA ALA A 92 30.93 -10.27 -3.03
C ALA A 92 30.15 -11.59 -2.86
N CYS A 93 30.84 -12.73 -2.80
CA CYS A 93 30.19 -14.05 -2.78
C CYS A 93 29.99 -14.62 -1.37
N GLY A 94 30.73 -14.13 -0.36
CA GLY A 94 30.69 -14.66 1.00
C GLY A 94 31.51 -15.94 1.24
N HIS A 95 32.26 -16.41 0.24
CA HIS A 95 33.18 -17.55 0.39
C HIS A 95 34.31 -17.18 1.39
N PRO A 96 34.72 -18.10 2.30
CA PRO A 96 35.83 -17.85 3.21
C PRO A 96 37.11 -17.61 2.41
N ILE A 97 37.79 -16.49 2.66
CA ILE A 97 39.11 -16.23 2.08
C ILE A 97 40.09 -16.95 3.01
N ARG A 98 40.60 -18.10 2.55
CA ARG A 98 41.64 -18.84 3.28
C ARG A 98 42.95 -18.03 3.18
N GLU A 99 43.35 -17.47 4.32
CA GLU A 99 44.70 -16.99 4.65
C GLU A 99 45.21 -15.69 3.98
N ALA A 100 46.16 -15.06 4.68
CA ALA A 100 46.80 -13.81 4.32
C ALA A 100 47.63 -13.96 3.03
N GLY A 101 47.50 -13.02 2.10
CA GLY A 101 48.26 -12.97 0.85
C GLY A 101 47.48 -13.36 -0.42
N VAL A 102 46.20 -13.71 -0.29
CA VAL A 102 45.34 -13.96 -1.45
C VAL A 102 44.64 -12.67 -1.87
N ASP A 103 45.13 -12.04 -2.92
CA ASP A 103 44.57 -10.78 -3.44
C ASP A 103 43.19 -10.96 -4.08
N ARG A 104 42.83 -12.18 -4.52
CA ARG A 104 41.59 -12.47 -5.25
C ARG A 104 40.85 -13.70 -4.73
N CYS A 105 39.54 -13.60 -4.60
CA CYS A 105 38.70 -14.72 -4.20
C CYS A 105 38.75 -15.87 -5.22
N GLY A 106 39.03 -17.11 -4.78
CA GLY A 106 39.08 -18.29 -5.64
C GLY A 106 37.76 -18.66 -6.34
N GLU A 107 36.62 -18.25 -5.79
CA GLU A 107 35.29 -18.50 -6.38
C GLU A 107 34.89 -17.40 -7.38
N CYS A 108 34.76 -16.17 -6.90
CA CYS A 108 34.23 -15.09 -7.73
C CYS A 108 35.31 -14.33 -8.50
N GLY A 109 36.59 -14.45 -8.12
CA GLY A 109 37.73 -13.75 -8.76
C GLY A 109 37.77 -12.25 -8.49
N ILE A 110 36.95 -11.73 -7.57
CA ILE A 110 36.96 -10.32 -7.15
C ILE A 110 38.06 -10.13 -6.11
N ASP A 111 38.68 -8.95 -6.11
CA ASP A 111 39.74 -8.60 -5.17
C ASP A 111 39.23 -8.70 -3.72
N ALA A 112 40.03 -9.32 -2.85
CA ALA A 112 39.69 -9.57 -1.44
C ALA A 112 39.50 -8.26 -0.64
N SER A 113 40.17 -7.19 -1.06
CA SER A 113 40.12 -5.85 -0.47
C SER A 113 39.06 -4.94 -1.08
N TRP A 114 38.29 -5.44 -2.07
CA TRP A 114 37.29 -4.62 -2.74
C TRP A 114 36.19 -4.18 -1.77
N LEU A 115 36.00 -2.87 -1.65
CA LEU A 115 34.90 -2.24 -0.94
C LEU A 115 34.11 -1.35 -1.90
N PRO A 116 32.78 -1.37 -1.84
CA PRO A 116 31.95 -0.49 -2.63
C PRO A 116 32.11 0.96 -2.16
N THR A 117 31.94 1.90 -3.09
CA THR A 117 31.85 3.32 -2.75
C THR A 117 30.70 3.58 -1.77
N PRO A 118 30.80 4.64 -0.94
CA PRO A 118 29.72 5.01 -0.03
C PRO A 118 28.42 5.25 -0.81
N TYR A 119 27.31 4.80 -0.22
CA TYR A 119 25.99 4.98 -0.82
C TYR A 119 25.67 6.46 -0.95
N VAL A 120 25.32 6.89 -2.17
CA VAL A 120 24.83 8.24 -2.44
C VAL A 120 23.39 8.13 -2.92
N PHE A 121 22.53 8.94 -2.33
CA PHE A 121 21.12 8.99 -2.71
C PHE A 121 21.00 9.53 -4.14
N GLY A 122 20.68 8.65 -5.09
CA GLY A 122 20.66 8.97 -6.51
C GLY A 122 19.24 9.16 -7.08
N TRP A 123 19.14 9.84 -8.21
CA TRP A 123 17.88 10.01 -8.97
C TRP A 123 17.21 8.67 -9.34
N LYS A 124 18.00 7.61 -9.48
CA LYS A 124 17.51 6.25 -9.75
C LYS A 124 16.59 5.74 -8.63
N ALA A 125 16.92 6.05 -7.38
CA ALA A 125 16.11 5.70 -6.22
C ALA A 125 14.76 6.41 -6.24
N ALA A 126 14.79 7.72 -6.50
CA ALA A 126 13.58 8.52 -6.65
C ALA A 126 12.68 7.94 -7.75
N ARG A 127 13.23 7.64 -8.94
CA ARG A 127 12.45 7.06 -10.05
C ARG A 127 11.79 5.72 -9.67
N ARG A 128 12.52 4.81 -9.03
CA ARG A 128 11.96 3.51 -8.60
C ARG A 128 10.85 3.69 -7.59
N PHE A 129 11.06 4.56 -6.60
CA PHE A 129 10.04 4.87 -5.62
C PHE A 129 8.81 5.51 -6.26
N THR A 130 8.96 6.46 -7.18
CA THR A 130 7.83 7.06 -7.92
C THR A 130 7.02 6.00 -8.66
N VAL A 131 7.67 5.02 -9.30
CA VAL A 131 6.96 3.91 -9.95
C VAL A 131 6.19 3.07 -8.92
N ALA A 132 6.84 2.68 -7.81
CA ALA A 132 6.17 1.93 -6.75
C ALA A 132 4.99 2.72 -6.12
N LEU A 133 5.16 4.03 -5.97
CA LEU A 133 4.15 4.95 -5.44
C LEU A 133 2.92 5.00 -6.36
N ILE A 134 3.12 5.17 -7.66
CA ILE A 134 2.02 5.19 -8.64
C ILE A 134 1.31 3.85 -8.66
N LEU A 135 2.05 2.73 -8.71
CA LEU A 135 1.45 1.40 -8.70
C LEU A 135 0.67 1.12 -7.41
N GLY A 136 1.26 1.42 -6.25
CA GLY A 136 0.60 1.27 -4.95
C GLY A 136 -0.64 2.16 -4.85
N PHE A 137 -0.56 3.41 -5.30
CA PHE A 137 -1.70 4.32 -5.33
C PHE A 137 -2.86 3.77 -6.17
N LEU A 138 -2.59 3.38 -7.42
CA LEU A 138 -3.61 2.82 -8.31
C LEU A 138 -4.23 1.54 -7.73
N CYS A 139 -3.40 0.61 -7.24
CA CYS A 139 -3.89 -0.62 -6.62
C CYS A 139 -4.72 -0.34 -5.35
N GLY A 140 -4.28 0.58 -4.50
CA GLY A 140 -4.97 0.92 -3.26
C GLY A 140 -6.31 1.60 -3.49
N VAL A 141 -6.36 2.60 -4.39
CA VAL A 141 -7.60 3.29 -4.76
C VAL A 141 -8.59 2.33 -5.40
N LEU A 142 -8.14 1.51 -6.36
CA LEU A 142 -9.00 0.52 -7.01
C LEU A 142 -9.56 -0.49 -6.01
N ALA A 143 -8.71 -1.02 -5.12
CA ALA A 143 -9.15 -1.95 -4.08
C ALA A 143 -10.16 -1.31 -3.12
N ALA A 144 -9.98 -0.02 -2.78
CA ALA A 144 -10.89 0.71 -1.91
C ALA A 144 -12.26 0.90 -2.59
N GLU A 145 -12.28 1.35 -3.84
CA GLU A 145 -13.53 1.53 -4.60
C GLU A 145 -14.27 0.20 -4.82
N VAL A 146 -13.56 -0.89 -5.11
CA VAL A 146 -14.17 -2.23 -5.20
C VAL A 146 -14.75 -2.65 -3.84
N SER A 147 -14.02 -2.45 -2.74
CA SER A 147 -14.50 -2.78 -1.40
C SER A 147 -15.74 -1.97 -1.03
N ILE A 148 -15.78 -0.67 -1.38
CA ILE A 148 -16.93 0.21 -1.14
C ILE A 148 -18.12 -0.24 -1.99
N ALA A 149 -17.92 -0.51 -3.28
CA ALA A 149 -18.97 -0.98 -4.17
C ALA A 149 -19.60 -2.29 -3.68
N VAL A 150 -18.80 -3.23 -3.19
CA VAL A 150 -19.31 -4.49 -2.59
C VAL A 150 -20.13 -4.21 -1.34
N ASP A 151 -19.71 -3.27 -0.49
CA ASP A 151 -20.46 -2.88 0.71
C ASP A 151 -21.81 -2.23 0.36
N GLU A 152 -21.83 -1.34 -0.64
CA GLU A 152 -23.06 -0.70 -1.13
C GLU A 152 -24.04 -1.72 -1.73
N LEU A 153 -23.54 -2.69 -2.52
CA LEU A 153 -24.36 -3.78 -3.06
C LEU A 153 -24.99 -4.61 -1.95
N ARG A 154 -24.23 -4.91 -0.89
CA ARG A 154 -24.73 -5.62 0.29
C ARG A 154 -25.86 -4.83 0.96
N MET A 155 -25.70 -3.53 1.17
CA MET A 155 -26.75 -2.69 1.79
C MET A 155 -28.04 -2.69 0.95
N ARG A 156 -27.92 -2.57 -0.38
CA ARG A 156 -29.06 -2.62 -1.30
C ARG A 156 -29.82 -3.95 -1.18
N SER A 157 -29.10 -5.08 -1.16
CA SER A 157 -29.72 -6.40 -1.02
C SER A 157 -30.48 -6.57 0.30
N ILE A 158 -29.97 -6.00 1.41
CA ILE A 158 -30.64 -6.04 2.71
C ILE A 158 -31.95 -5.25 2.66
N ILE A 159 -31.94 -4.08 2.04
CA ILE A 159 -33.14 -3.24 1.89
C ILE A 159 -34.19 -3.94 1.03
N GLU A 160 -33.80 -4.52 -0.10
CA GLU A 160 -34.71 -5.24 -0.99
C GLU A 160 -35.39 -6.41 -0.25
N ASN A 161 -34.63 -7.22 0.47
CA ASN A 161 -35.18 -8.30 1.29
C ASN A 161 -36.12 -7.79 2.40
N THR A 162 -35.76 -6.68 3.04
CA THR A 162 -36.58 -6.09 4.12
C THR A 162 -37.89 -5.51 3.58
N LYS A 163 -37.85 -4.90 2.39
CA LYS A 163 -39.05 -4.41 1.68
C LYS A 163 -39.97 -5.57 1.32
N SER A 164 -39.46 -6.62 0.68
CA SER A 164 -40.27 -7.79 0.31
C SER A 164 -40.90 -8.49 1.53
N GLN A 165 -40.20 -8.51 2.67
CA GLN A 165 -40.75 -9.07 3.91
C GLN A 165 -41.88 -8.19 4.50
N LYS A 166 -41.73 -6.86 4.46
CA LYS A 166 -42.76 -5.91 4.92
C LYS A 166 -43.99 -5.93 4.02
N ASP A 167 -43.84 -6.04 2.71
CA ASP A 167 -44.98 -6.09 1.78
C ASP A 167 -45.83 -7.36 1.98
N GLY A 168 -45.21 -8.46 2.43
CA GLY A 168 -45.91 -9.71 2.77
C GLY A 168 -46.62 -9.72 4.13
N ILE A 169 -46.25 -8.81 5.05
CA ILE A 169 -46.84 -8.67 6.38
C ILE A 169 -47.61 -7.35 6.38
N ALA A 170 -48.90 -7.39 6.05
CA ALA A 170 -49.78 -6.22 6.03
C ALA A 170 -49.62 -5.38 7.30
N SER A 171 -48.86 -4.27 7.22
CA SER A 171 -48.46 -3.51 8.41
C SER A 171 -48.13 -2.06 8.05
N ASN A 172 -49.06 -1.19 8.48
CA ASN A 172 -48.89 0.18 8.96
C ASN A 172 -47.72 1.03 8.41
N ASN A 173 -48.13 2.14 7.78
CA ASN A 173 -47.46 3.37 7.29
C ASN A 173 -46.34 3.98 8.16
N SER A 174 -45.49 3.17 8.78
CA SER A 174 -44.33 3.60 9.54
C SER A 174 -43.12 3.64 8.62
N ASP A 175 -42.52 4.81 8.47
CA ASP A 175 -41.33 5.02 7.67
C ASP A 175 -40.22 4.05 8.09
N LEU A 176 -39.80 3.20 7.16
CA LEU A 176 -38.75 2.22 7.42
C LEU A 176 -37.41 2.97 7.46
N LYS A 177 -36.86 3.13 8.66
CA LYS A 177 -35.52 3.68 8.87
C LYS A 177 -34.54 2.56 9.22
N ILE A 178 -33.51 2.37 8.39
CA ILE A 178 -32.44 1.39 8.62
C ILE A 178 -31.11 2.15 8.66
N THR A 179 -30.22 1.79 9.57
CA THR A 179 -28.87 2.37 9.65
C THR A 179 -27.83 1.28 9.46
N PHE A 180 -26.84 1.58 8.62
CA PHE A 180 -25.73 0.71 8.29
C PHE A 180 -24.42 1.32 8.78
N THR A 181 -23.53 0.47 9.27
CA THR A 181 -22.13 0.83 9.52
C THR A 181 -21.31 0.38 8.33
N ARG A 182 -20.42 1.25 7.82
CA ARG A 182 -19.55 0.87 6.70
C ARG A 182 -18.54 -0.19 7.13
N ALA A 183 -18.08 -0.98 6.17
CA ALA A 183 -17.00 -1.93 6.41
C ALA A 183 -15.68 -1.22 6.80
N TRP A 184 -14.81 -1.96 7.50
CA TRP A 184 -13.45 -1.49 7.79
C TRP A 184 -12.71 -1.16 6.47
N PRO A 185 -11.97 -0.04 6.39
CA PRO A 185 -11.51 0.85 7.47
C PRO A 185 -12.40 2.07 7.74
N ALA A 186 -13.54 2.19 7.07
CA ALA A 186 -14.46 3.32 7.20
C ALA A 186 -15.56 3.11 8.26
N SER A 187 -15.35 2.21 9.23
CA SER A 187 -16.39 1.79 10.20
C SER A 187 -16.89 2.89 11.14
N PHE A 188 -16.21 4.03 11.17
CA PHE A 188 -16.67 5.25 11.87
C PHE A 188 -17.81 5.96 11.13
N SER A 189 -17.99 5.70 9.83
CA SER A 189 -19.03 6.29 8.99
C SER A 189 -20.29 5.43 8.99
N ARG A 190 -21.45 6.08 9.03
CA ARG A 190 -22.77 5.45 9.03
C ARG A 190 -23.60 5.95 7.87
N VAL A 191 -24.42 5.06 7.32
CA VAL A 191 -25.35 5.37 6.23
C VAL A 191 -26.75 4.99 6.69
N GLY A 192 -27.63 5.98 6.77
CA GLY A 192 -29.05 5.79 6.99
C GLY A 192 -29.75 5.50 5.67
N TRP A 193 -30.86 4.78 5.74
CA TRP A 193 -31.78 4.60 4.62
C TRP A 193 -33.21 4.84 5.11
N THR A 194 -33.94 5.69 4.40
CA THR A 194 -35.38 5.95 4.61
C THR A 194 -36.17 5.69 3.33
N THR A 195 -37.45 5.36 3.47
CA THR A 195 -38.36 5.15 2.33
C THR A 195 -38.49 6.40 1.44
N THR A 196 -38.44 7.58 2.06
CA THR A 196 -38.63 8.89 1.43
C THR A 196 -37.38 9.43 0.76
N ASP A 197 -36.23 9.35 1.44
CA ASP A 197 -35.01 10.08 1.04
C ASP A 197 -33.91 9.15 0.51
N GLY A 198 -34.14 7.83 0.53
CA GLY A 198 -33.17 6.84 0.09
C GLY A 198 -31.96 6.76 1.01
N PHE A 199 -30.79 6.46 0.43
CA PHE A 199 -29.54 6.40 1.19
C PHE A 199 -29.06 7.80 1.55
N GLN A 200 -28.92 8.06 2.84
CA GLN A 200 -28.45 9.33 3.38
C GLN A 200 -27.23 9.07 4.29
N PRO A 201 -26.14 9.83 4.13
CA PRO A 201 -25.03 9.80 5.06
C PRO A 201 -25.48 10.30 6.45
N GLU A 202 -25.14 9.58 7.52
CA GLU A 202 -25.34 10.11 8.88
C GLU A 202 -24.14 10.97 9.28
N ARG A 203 -24.41 12.10 9.96
CA ARG A 203 -23.34 12.95 10.49
C ARG A 203 -22.51 12.16 11.50
N ILE A 204 -21.20 12.07 11.25
CA ILE A 204 -20.24 11.40 12.14
C ILE A 204 -20.14 12.13 13.49
N PHE A 205 -20.28 13.46 13.48
CA PHE A 205 -20.33 14.31 14.66
C PHE A 205 -21.69 15.00 14.72
N GLY A 206 -22.51 14.62 15.70
CA GLY A 206 -23.71 15.37 16.06
C GLY A 206 -23.37 16.61 16.90
N PRO A 207 -24.27 17.61 17.03
CA PRO A 207 -24.23 18.49 18.19
C PRO A 207 -24.37 17.68 19.50
#